data_AF-Q5ATR9-F1
#
_entry.id   AF-Q5ATR9-F1
#
_cell.length_a   1.000
_cell.length_b   1.000
_cell.length_c   1.000
_cell.angle_alpha   90.00
_cell.angle_beta   90.00
_cell.angle_gamma   90.00
#
_symmetry.space_group_name_H-M   'P 1'
#
loop_
_entity.id
_entity.type
_entity.pdbx_description
1 polymer ?
#
loop_
_entity_poly.entity_id
_entity_poly.type
_entity_poly.pdbx_seq_one_letter_code
_entity_poly.pdbx_strand_id
1 'polypeptide(L)'
;MTDYGPPYGYAVRRNGTCDTAANEVKCTNPWEDWLNCCPEGTVCGDGAVCCPTDSGCAAPIEANPHCANNATWDLYQLDGYLCCDSDTNGFSFSGLVYNGSQTTGFGCADGYPTGRDTEVLVPVAYGNETDTDSSSSSMPSPTTTPSTSPRPDSPTASETNLTSDSSSSSTNAGAIAGGVVGGVAGLALIVALIWSLLRRRRQAAAAMGAPISGAGGLTEHFGADPAKGQYAVAPAELGDNAVRAELTGSQNQQDGIPHELPGAMPSR
;
A
#
# COMPACT_ATOMS: atom_id res chain seq x y z
N MET A 1 -13.52 32.17 -13.16
CA MET A 1 -13.36 30.83 -12.56
C MET A 1 -11.91 30.72 -12.18
N THR A 2 -11.60 30.26 -10.97
CA THR A 2 -10.22 29.95 -10.60
C THR A 2 -9.72 28.86 -11.53
N ASP A 3 -8.58 29.09 -12.17
CA ASP A 3 -7.92 28.05 -12.96
C ASP A 3 -7.20 27.12 -11.99
N TYR A 4 -7.47 25.82 -12.09
CA TYR A 4 -6.90 24.78 -11.24
C TYR A 4 -5.90 23.92 -12.01
N GLY A 5 -5.37 24.42 -13.13
CA GLY A 5 -4.22 23.80 -13.80
C GLY A 5 -2.93 23.83 -12.96
N PRO A 6 -1.83 23.26 -13.49
CA PRO A 6 -0.50 23.32 -12.87
C PRO A 6 -0.15 24.75 -12.44
N PRO A 7 0.40 24.96 -11.22
CA PRO A 7 1.00 23.96 -10.34
C PRO A 7 0.00 23.22 -9.41
N TYR A 8 -1.31 23.34 -9.64
CA TYR A 8 -2.33 22.65 -8.87
C TYR A 8 -2.70 21.33 -9.55
N GLY A 9 -3.11 20.33 -8.77
CA GLY A 9 -3.40 18.99 -9.29
C GLY A 9 -3.08 17.90 -8.28
N TYR A 10 -3.00 16.65 -8.74
CA TYR A 10 -2.59 15.54 -7.88
C TYR A 10 -1.08 15.61 -7.57
N ALA A 11 -0.74 15.31 -6.32
CA ALA A 11 0.63 15.26 -5.83
C ALA A 11 1.40 14.07 -6.44
N VAL A 12 2.71 14.23 -6.59
CA VAL A 12 3.59 13.10 -6.90
C VAL A 12 3.82 12.28 -5.66
N ARG A 13 4.00 10.98 -5.84
CA ARG A 13 4.29 10.07 -4.75
C ARG A 13 5.69 9.53 -4.83
N ARG A 14 6.44 9.71 -3.75
CA ARG A 14 7.84 9.32 -3.66
C ARG A 14 8.09 8.46 -2.44
N ASN A 15 9.11 7.61 -2.53
CA ASN A 15 9.57 6.79 -1.43
C ASN A 15 10.71 7.52 -0.67
N GLY A 16 10.47 7.86 0.60
CA GLY A 16 11.40 8.52 1.50
C GLY A 16 11.18 10.02 1.62
N THR A 17 11.51 10.78 0.57
CA THR A 17 11.55 12.26 0.62
C THR A 17 11.03 12.92 -0.66
N CYS A 18 10.48 14.12 -0.51
CA CYS A 18 10.21 15.03 -1.63
C CYS A 18 11.50 15.65 -2.19
N ASP A 19 11.42 16.21 -3.38
CA ASP A 19 12.52 16.92 -4.02
C ASP A 19 12.90 18.18 -3.24
N THR A 20 14.07 18.16 -2.62
CA THR A 20 14.59 19.33 -1.92
C THR A 20 15.19 20.36 -2.87
N ALA A 21 15.60 19.96 -4.07
CA ALA A 21 16.16 20.89 -5.06
C ALA A 21 15.07 21.71 -5.74
N ALA A 22 13.87 21.13 -5.92
CA ALA A 22 12.70 21.80 -6.44
C ALA A 22 11.80 22.46 -5.37
N ASN A 23 12.28 22.55 -4.11
CA ASN A 23 11.54 23.07 -2.96
C ASN A 23 10.14 22.48 -2.79
N GLU A 24 10.00 21.18 -3.04
CA GLU A 24 8.70 20.51 -2.91
C GLU A 24 8.20 20.54 -1.47
N VAL A 25 6.89 20.76 -1.35
CA VAL A 25 6.18 20.75 -0.09
C VAL A 25 5.85 19.30 0.27
N LYS A 26 6.35 18.87 1.42
CA LYS A 26 6.03 17.59 2.04
C LYS A 26 4.59 17.59 2.55
N CYS A 27 3.76 16.72 1.98
CA CYS A 27 2.36 16.56 2.37
C CYS A 27 2.13 15.30 3.22
N THR A 28 0.89 14.81 3.21
CA THR A 28 0.46 13.62 3.95
C THR A 28 1.31 12.41 3.62
N ASN A 29 1.65 11.64 4.66
CA ASN A 29 2.34 10.36 4.57
C ASN A 29 1.29 9.22 4.57
N PRO A 30 0.88 8.73 3.39
CA PRO A 30 -0.13 7.69 3.29
C PRO A 30 0.23 6.38 4.03
N TRP A 31 1.51 5.97 4.06
CA TRP A 31 2.00 4.84 4.87
C TRP A 31 3.53 4.73 4.84
N GLU A 32 4.12 4.15 5.90
CA GLU A 32 5.56 3.89 6.05
C GLU A 32 6.44 5.04 5.56
N ASP A 33 7.29 4.79 4.56
CA ASP A 33 8.22 5.74 3.96
C ASP A 33 7.63 6.48 2.75
N TRP A 34 6.36 6.24 2.39
CA TRP A 34 5.74 6.84 1.20
C TRP A 34 5.12 8.19 1.49
N LEU A 35 5.48 9.16 0.66
CA LEU A 35 5.09 10.54 0.83
C LEU A 35 4.45 11.11 -0.43
N ASN A 36 3.44 11.97 -0.23
CA ASN A 36 2.93 12.82 -1.30
C ASN A 36 3.66 14.16 -1.27
N CYS A 37 4.07 14.63 -2.44
CA CYS A 37 4.89 15.81 -2.62
C CYS A 37 4.22 16.76 -3.60
N CYS A 38 4.14 18.02 -3.18
CA CYS A 38 3.53 19.07 -3.96
C CYS A 38 4.58 20.08 -4.45
N PRO A 39 4.39 20.71 -5.63
CA PRO A 39 5.31 21.73 -6.11
C PRO A 39 5.40 22.94 -5.16
N GLU A 40 6.49 23.69 -5.26
CA GLU A 40 6.68 24.94 -4.52
C GLU A 40 5.48 25.90 -4.73
N GLY A 41 5.09 26.62 -3.67
CA GLY A 41 4.03 27.63 -3.74
C GLY A 41 2.60 27.07 -3.71
N THR A 42 2.44 25.78 -3.46
CA THR A 42 1.14 25.13 -3.25
C THR A 42 0.97 24.69 -1.80
N VAL A 43 -0.28 24.43 -1.41
CA VAL A 43 -0.63 23.87 -0.10
C VAL A 43 -1.19 22.48 -0.26
N CYS A 44 -0.86 21.61 0.70
CA CYS A 44 -1.39 20.26 0.79
C CYS A 44 -2.88 20.29 1.10
N GLY A 45 -3.70 19.96 0.12
CA GLY A 45 -5.12 19.71 0.29
C GLY A 45 -5.41 18.26 0.71
N ASP A 46 -6.68 17.99 0.95
CA ASP A 46 -7.17 16.64 1.21
C ASP A 46 -6.99 15.74 -0.02
N GLY A 47 -6.81 14.44 0.21
CA GLY A 47 -6.78 13.45 -0.87
C GLY A 47 -5.53 13.47 -1.76
N ALA A 48 -4.39 13.96 -1.25
CA ALA A 48 -3.13 14.07 -1.99
C ALA A 48 -3.22 15.05 -3.18
N VAL A 49 -3.92 16.17 -2.98
CA VAL A 49 -4.09 17.23 -3.98
C VAL A 49 -3.29 18.46 -3.57
N CYS A 50 -2.58 19.06 -4.53
CA CYS A 50 -1.84 20.31 -4.38
C CYS A 50 -2.73 21.48 -4.79
N CYS A 51 -2.88 22.44 -3.89
CA CYS A 51 -3.93 23.45 -3.97
C CYS A 51 -3.38 24.88 -3.84
N PRO A 52 -4.10 25.89 -4.37
CA PRO A 52 -3.75 27.30 -4.15
C PRO A 52 -3.95 27.72 -2.70
N THR A 53 -4.90 27.10 -2.01
CA THR A 53 -5.31 27.38 -0.63
C THR A 53 -5.71 26.08 0.05
N ASP A 54 -5.84 26.10 1.37
CA ASP A 54 -6.12 24.93 2.23
C ASP A 54 -7.43 24.17 1.93
N SER A 55 -8.32 24.67 1.06
CA SER A 55 -9.57 24.00 0.72
C SER A 55 -10.17 24.42 -0.64
N GLY A 56 -11.13 23.65 -1.15
CA GLY A 56 -11.98 24.00 -2.30
C GLY A 56 -11.46 23.62 -3.69
N CYS A 57 -10.26 23.06 -3.77
CA CYS A 57 -9.56 22.65 -4.99
C CYS A 57 -9.83 21.19 -5.43
N ALA A 58 -10.20 20.30 -4.49
CA ALA A 58 -10.29 18.87 -4.77
C ALA A 58 -11.37 18.54 -5.82
N ALA A 59 -12.59 19.04 -5.65
CA ALA A 59 -13.69 18.79 -6.59
C ALA A 59 -13.42 19.25 -8.05
N PRO A 60 -12.91 20.48 -8.31
CA PRO A 60 -12.59 20.88 -9.67
C PRO A 60 -11.41 20.10 -10.27
N ILE A 61 -10.44 19.69 -9.46
CA ILE A 61 -9.33 18.83 -9.92
C ILE A 61 -9.83 17.42 -10.24
N GLU A 62 -10.74 16.86 -9.45
CA GLU A 62 -11.36 15.56 -9.72
C GLU A 62 -12.19 15.57 -11.01
N ALA A 63 -12.84 16.70 -11.33
CA ALA A 63 -13.59 16.87 -12.57
C ALA A 63 -12.70 16.94 -13.82
N ASN A 64 -11.44 17.36 -13.68
CA ASN A 64 -10.44 17.38 -14.75
C ASN A 64 -9.09 16.89 -14.19
N PRO A 65 -8.90 15.57 -14.02
CA PRO A 65 -7.77 15.02 -13.28
C PRO A 65 -6.46 15.22 -14.04
N HIS A 66 -5.47 15.79 -13.36
CA HIS A 66 -4.13 16.03 -13.88
C HIS A 66 -3.11 16.14 -12.73
N CYS A 67 -1.84 15.98 -13.06
CA CYS A 67 -0.75 16.14 -12.11
C CYS A 67 -0.47 17.62 -11.82
N ALA A 68 -0.10 17.90 -10.57
CA ALA A 68 0.31 19.25 -10.17
C ALA A 68 1.55 19.74 -10.94
N ASN A 69 2.41 18.82 -11.37
CA ASN A 69 3.39 19.06 -12.41
C ASN A 69 3.08 18.15 -13.60
N ASN A 70 2.67 18.75 -14.72
CA ASN A 70 2.32 18.05 -15.95
C ASN A 70 3.48 17.91 -16.94
N ALA A 71 4.67 18.40 -16.58
CA ALA A 71 5.87 18.32 -17.42
C ALA A 71 6.60 17.01 -17.16
N THR A 72 6.86 16.68 -15.90
CA THR A 72 7.73 15.57 -15.52
C THR A 72 7.02 14.44 -14.79
N TRP A 73 5.70 14.53 -14.57
CA TRP A 73 4.94 13.50 -13.87
C TRP A 73 3.84 12.88 -14.72
N ASP A 74 3.70 11.57 -14.56
CA ASP A 74 2.69 10.76 -15.20
C ASP A 74 1.52 10.52 -14.25
N LEU A 75 0.30 10.63 -14.76
CA LEU A 75 -0.94 10.45 -14.01
C LEU A 75 -1.37 8.98 -14.08
N TYR A 76 -1.71 8.41 -12.93
CA TYR A 76 -2.27 7.06 -12.81
C TYR A 76 -3.62 7.09 -12.11
N GLN A 77 -4.42 6.04 -12.31
CA GLN A 77 -5.75 5.88 -11.70
C GLN A 77 -5.83 4.57 -10.91
N LEU A 78 -6.15 4.66 -9.61
CA LEU A 78 -6.40 3.51 -8.73
C LEU A 78 -7.28 3.94 -7.55
N ASP A 79 -8.60 3.73 -7.66
CA ASP A 79 -9.60 4.22 -6.68
C ASP A 79 -9.44 5.71 -6.30
N GLY A 80 -8.99 6.49 -7.29
CA GLY A 80 -8.51 7.85 -7.16
C GLY A 80 -7.46 8.13 -8.24
N TYR A 81 -6.83 9.30 -8.19
CA TYR A 81 -5.72 9.64 -9.07
C TYR A 81 -4.50 10.05 -8.25
N LEU A 82 -3.33 9.83 -8.84
CA LEU A 82 -2.06 10.15 -8.23
C LEU A 82 -0.98 10.18 -9.32
N CYS A 83 0.13 10.84 -9.03
CA CYS A 83 1.22 11.02 -9.98
C CYS A 83 2.48 10.28 -9.54
N CYS A 84 3.22 9.78 -10.53
CA CYS A 84 4.59 9.32 -10.38
C CYS A 84 5.52 10.18 -11.22
N ASP A 85 6.79 10.24 -10.87
CA ASP A 85 7.80 10.81 -11.76
C ASP A 85 7.84 10.02 -13.08
N SER A 86 8.06 10.72 -14.19
CA SER A 86 8.02 10.17 -15.57
C SER A 86 9.05 9.08 -15.85
N ASP A 87 10.08 8.95 -15.02
CA ASP A 87 11.08 7.88 -15.07
C ASP A 87 10.74 6.69 -14.17
N THR A 88 9.64 6.76 -13.42
CA THR A 88 9.18 5.70 -12.51
C THR A 88 7.85 5.10 -12.96
N ASN A 89 7.62 3.86 -12.54
CA ASN A 89 6.41 3.13 -12.85
C ASN A 89 5.45 3.16 -11.65
N GLY A 90 4.19 3.49 -11.92
CA GLY A 90 3.11 3.31 -10.95
C GLY A 90 2.77 1.83 -10.76
N PHE A 91 2.61 1.41 -9.52
CA PHE A 91 2.19 0.05 -9.17
C PHE A 91 1.23 0.07 -8.00
N SER A 92 0.34 -0.91 -7.96
CA SER A 92 -0.50 -1.19 -6.79
C SER A 92 0.08 -2.36 -5.99
N PHE A 93 -0.28 -2.41 -4.71
CA PHE A 93 0.05 -3.54 -3.86
C PHE A 93 -1.13 -3.89 -2.97
N SER A 94 -1.51 -5.16 -2.96
CA SER A 94 -2.58 -5.70 -2.14
C SER A 94 -2.04 -6.32 -0.85
N GLY A 95 -2.95 -6.62 0.09
CA GLY A 95 -2.60 -7.26 1.36
C GLY A 95 -2.07 -6.32 2.43
N LEU A 96 -2.13 -5.00 2.21
CA LEU A 96 -1.92 -4.04 3.27
C LEU A 96 -3.06 -4.10 4.27
N VAL A 97 -2.75 -3.84 5.54
CA VAL A 97 -3.75 -3.72 6.58
C VAL A 97 -3.72 -2.30 7.14
N TYR A 98 -4.77 -1.53 6.88
CA TYR A 98 -4.96 -0.22 7.49
C TYR A 98 -6.16 -0.29 8.45
N ASN A 99 -5.92 0.06 9.72
CA ASN A 99 -6.95 0.02 10.78
C ASN A 99 -7.69 -1.33 10.88
N GLY A 100 -6.98 -2.44 10.66
CA GLY A 100 -7.55 -3.79 10.71
C GLY A 100 -8.34 -4.24 9.47
N SER A 101 -8.47 -3.40 8.44
CA SER A 101 -9.04 -3.78 7.15
C SER A 101 -7.96 -3.99 6.11
N GLN A 102 -8.16 -4.98 5.23
CA GLN A 102 -7.33 -5.09 4.02
C GLN A 102 -7.57 -3.88 3.13
N THR A 103 -6.48 -3.33 2.57
CA THR A 103 -6.50 -2.21 1.64
C THR A 103 -5.48 -2.45 0.53
N THR A 104 -5.66 -1.71 -0.56
CA THR A 104 -4.69 -1.66 -1.66
C THR A 104 -3.93 -0.35 -1.56
N GLY A 105 -2.62 -0.42 -1.73
CA GLY A 105 -1.76 0.75 -1.84
C GLY A 105 -1.37 1.03 -3.27
N PHE A 106 -0.88 2.25 -3.50
CA PHE A 106 -0.25 2.70 -4.73
C PHE A 106 1.17 3.20 -4.41
N GLY A 107 2.15 2.88 -5.25
CA GLY A 107 3.51 3.41 -5.17
C GLY A 107 4.12 3.67 -6.54
N CYS A 108 5.25 4.36 -6.54
CA CYS A 108 6.07 4.66 -7.72
C CYS A 108 7.48 4.09 -7.51
N ALA A 109 7.97 3.25 -8.42
CA ALA A 109 9.29 2.64 -8.29
C ALA A 109 10.04 2.63 -9.63
N ASP A 110 11.36 2.58 -9.51
CA ASP A 110 12.24 2.33 -10.65
C ASP A 110 12.02 0.89 -11.15
N GLY A 111 11.45 0.79 -12.35
CA GLY A 111 11.12 -0.49 -12.97
C GLY A 111 9.98 -1.24 -12.26
N TYR A 112 10.01 -2.57 -12.38
CA TYR A 112 8.89 -3.41 -12.00
C TYR A 112 9.16 -4.11 -10.65
N PRO A 113 8.42 -3.77 -9.57
CA PRO A 113 8.59 -4.47 -8.31
C PRO A 113 8.20 -5.93 -8.47
N THR A 114 9.06 -6.85 -8.01
CA THR A 114 8.79 -8.28 -8.05
C THR A 114 8.14 -8.71 -6.73
N GLY A 115 6.82 -8.85 -6.73
CA GLY A 115 6.03 -9.33 -5.59
C GLY A 115 4.82 -10.15 -6.06
N ARG A 116 4.29 -11.03 -5.20
CA ARG A 116 3.07 -11.80 -5.52
C ARG A 116 1.80 -10.95 -5.52
N ASP A 117 1.83 -9.83 -4.80
CA ASP A 117 0.68 -8.96 -4.58
C ASP A 117 0.89 -7.58 -5.18
N THR A 118 1.81 -7.43 -6.14
CA THR A 118 2.12 -6.18 -6.84
C THR A 118 1.61 -6.22 -8.27
N GLU A 119 0.84 -5.21 -8.68
CA GLU A 119 0.35 -5.06 -10.04
C GLU A 119 0.85 -3.74 -10.64
N VAL A 120 1.26 -3.78 -11.90
CA VAL A 120 1.77 -2.60 -12.59
C VAL A 120 0.60 -1.85 -13.19
N LEU A 121 0.61 -0.54 -13.02
CA LEU A 121 -0.40 0.33 -13.55
C LEU A 121 0.10 0.97 -14.84
N VAL A 122 -0.84 1.27 -15.72
CA VAL A 122 -0.58 2.03 -16.94
C VAL A 122 -0.99 3.47 -16.66
N PRO A 123 -0.16 4.46 -16.98
CA PRO A 123 -0.54 5.86 -16.81
C PRO A 123 -1.70 6.20 -17.74
N VAL A 124 -2.64 6.99 -17.22
CA VAL A 124 -3.79 7.52 -17.98
C VAL A 124 -3.43 8.81 -18.72
N ALA A 125 -2.37 9.50 -18.28
CA ALA A 125 -1.76 10.61 -18.99
C ALA A 125 -0.26 10.67 -18.69
N TYR A 126 0.54 11.04 -19.68
CA TYR A 126 1.98 11.23 -19.51
C TYR A 126 2.29 12.70 -19.28
N GLY A 127 3.34 12.95 -18.50
CA GLY A 127 3.98 14.25 -18.46
C GLY A 127 4.48 14.59 -19.86
N ASN A 128 4.13 15.77 -20.34
CA ASN A 128 4.67 16.28 -21.59
C ASN A 128 5.51 17.47 -21.19
N GLU A 129 6.84 17.32 -21.18
CA GLU A 129 7.73 18.46 -21.03
C GLU A 129 7.22 19.53 -22.00
N THR A 130 6.77 20.66 -21.45
CA THR A 130 6.32 21.77 -22.27
C THR A 130 7.54 22.37 -22.93
N ASP A 131 8.02 21.73 -23.98
CA ASP A 131 8.49 22.47 -25.14
C ASP A 131 7.26 23.20 -25.66
N THR A 132 7.28 24.51 -25.41
CA THR A 132 6.33 25.47 -25.96
C THR A 132 6.15 25.17 -27.46
N ASP A 133 4.89 25.01 -27.85
CA ASP A 133 4.35 24.84 -29.21
C ASP A 133 4.28 23.43 -29.85
N SER A 134 3.01 23.06 -30.10
CA SER A 134 2.49 22.31 -31.24
C SER A 134 2.55 20.78 -31.25
N SER A 135 1.36 20.20 -31.07
CA SER A 135 0.74 19.13 -31.87
C SER A 135 1.63 18.30 -32.81
N SER A 136 1.45 16.99 -32.69
CA SER A 136 1.64 15.90 -33.67
C SER A 136 2.81 14.93 -33.41
N SER A 137 2.38 13.72 -33.07
CA SER A 137 2.99 12.41 -33.32
C SER A 137 4.21 12.38 -34.24
N SER A 138 5.31 11.78 -33.77
CA SER A 138 6.17 10.88 -34.56
C SER A 138 7.18 10.17 -33.65
N MET A 139 7.14 8.83 -33.64
CA MET A 139 8.20 7.96 -33.10
C MET A 139 9.53 8.23 -33.82
N PRO A 140 10.69 8.14 -33.14
CA PRO A 140 11.96 7.86 -33.80
C PRO A 140 12.42 6.40 -33.62
N SER A 141 12.86 5.82 -34.73
CA SER A 141 13.56 4.51 -34.80
C SER A 141 15.01 4.62 -34.31
N PRO A 142 15.62 3.54 -33.77
CA PRO A 142 17.01 3.57 -33.32
C PRO A 142 17.99 3.44 -34.50
N THR A 143 18.92 4.39 -34.64
CA THR A 143 20.08 4.26 -35.54
C THR A 143 21.36 4.22 -34.73
N THR A 144 22.12 3.14 -34.92
CA THR A 144 23.42 2.83 -34.34
C THR A 144 24.54 3.51 -35.13
N THR A 145 25.51 4.13 -34.45
CA THR A 145 26.92 4.16 -34.88
C THR A 145 27.85 4.53 -33.70
N PRO A 146 29.06 3.94 -33.61
CA PRO A 146 30.05 4.21 -32.56
C PRO A 146 31.03 5.32 -32.96
N SER A 147 31.63 6.01 -31.99
CA SER A 147 32.77 6.90 -32.23
C SER A 147 33.93 6.61 -31.30
N THR A 148 35.10 6.50 -31.93
CA THR A 148 36.41 6.10 -31.44
C THR A 148 37.24 7.35 -31.06
N SER A 149 38.04 7.26 -29.98
CA SER A 149 39.31 7.92 -29.54
C SER A 149 39.95 9.06 -30.40
N PRO A 150 40.86 9.95 -29.88
CA PRO A 150 42.00 9.62 -28.99
C PRO A 150 42.54 10.71 -27.99
N ARG A 151 43.52 10.31 -27.16
CA ARG A 151 44.47 11.14 -26.36
C ARG A 151 45.37 12.04 -27.23
N PRO A 152 46.03 13.08 -26.65
CA PRO A 152 47.48 13.00 -26.29
C PRO A 152 47.84 13.76 -24.98
N ASP A 153 48.65 13.21 -24.08
CA ASP A 153 50.13 13.28 -23.91
C ASP A 153 50.69 14.50 -23.12
N SER A 154 51.57 14.13 -22.19
CA SER A 154 52.26 14.92 -21.15
C SER A 154 53.53 15.64 -21.70
N PRO A 155 54.19 16.50 -20.91
CA PRO A 155 55.40 16.02 -20.20
C PRO A 155 55.63 16.57 -18.76
N THR A 156 56.07 15.67 -17.86
CA THR A 156 57.32 15.63 -17.00
C THR A 156 58.01 16.96 -16.61
N ALA A 157 58.57 17.25 -15.42
CA ALA A 157 58.84 16.68 -14.07
C ALA A 157 59.14 17.89 -13.12
N SER A 158 59.11 17.86 -11.78
CA SER A 158 59.94 17.08 -10.85
C SER A 158 59.43 17.09 -9.40
N GLU A 159 59.63 15.94 -8.75
CA GLU A 159 59.91 15.61 -7.34
C GLU A 159 59.53 16.56 -6.19
N THR A 160 58.78 16.04 -5.20
CA THR A 160 59.28 15.79 -3.82
C THR A 160 58.33 14.83 -3.10
N ASN A 161 58.93 13.80 -2.48
CA ASN A 161 58.35 12.76 -1.64
C ASN A 161 57.35 13.28 -0.58
N LEU A 162 56.31 12.50 -0.28
CA LEU A 162 55.93 12.06 1.07
C LEU A 162 54.82 10.99 0.99
N THR A 163 55.04 9.94 1.75
CA THR A 163 54.26 8.72 1.98
C THR A 163 52.78 8.96 2.31
N SER A 164 51.88 8.23 1.64
CA SER A 164 50.52 7.96 2.13
C SER A 164 50.06 6.57 1.67
N ASP A 165 49.82 5.71 2.65
CA ASP A 165 49.25 4.36 2.51
C ASP A 165 47.90 4.38 1.76
N SER A 166 47.77 3.51 0.76
CA SER A 166 46.51 3.23 0.07
C SER A 166 45.62 2.32 0.91
N SER A 167 44.49 2.83 1.39
CA SER A 167 43.42 2.05 2.02
C SER A 167 42.57 1.33 0.97
N SER A 168 42.64 0.00 0.95
CA SER A 168 41.71 -0.85 0.21
C SER A 168 40.39 -0.97 0.98
N SER A 169 39.28 -0.51 0.40
CA SER A 169 37.93 -0.71 0.94
C SER A 169 37.45 -2.14 0.65
N SER A 170 37.36 -2.97 1.68
CA SER A 170 36.72 -4.29 1.63
C SER A 170 35.28 -4.21 2.15
N THR A 171 34.36 -4.83 1.41
CA THR A 171 32.94 -4.89 1.73
C THR A 171 32.69 -5.93 2.82
N ASN A 172 32.13 -5.52 3.96
CA ASN A 172 31.92 -6.36 5.14
C ASN A 172 30.71 -7.32 4.96
N ALA A 173 30.83 -8.29 4.04
CA ALA A 173 29.85 -9.35 3.85
C ALA A 173 29.58 -10.16 5.15
N GLY A 174 30.56 -10.21 6.06
CA GLY A 174 30.45 -10.91 7.34
C GLY A 174 29.42 -10.33 8.31
N ALA A 175 29.14 -9.02 8.25
CA ALA A 175 28.17 -8.38 9.16
C ALA A 175 26.72 -8.71 8.79
N ILE A 176 26.44 -8.89 7.49
CA ILE A 176 25.10 -9.14 6.97
C ILE A 176 24.71 -10.62 7.16
N ALA A 177 25.66 -11.56 7.07
CA ALA A 177 25.41 -12.98 7.25
C ALA A 177 25.10 -13.40 8.71
N GLY A 178 25.53 -12.62 9.71
CA GLY A 178 25.37 -12.97 11.13
C GLY A 178 23.93 -12.81 11.66
N GLY A 179 23.17 -11.87 11.10
CA GLY A 179 21.83 -11.54 11.62
C GLY A 179 20.80 -12.64 11.41
N VAL A 180 20.80 -13.28 10.23
CA VAL A 180 19.76 -14.25 9.84
C VAL A 180 19.86 -15.53 10.67
N VAL A 181 21.07 -16.02 10.93
CA VAL A 181 21.30 -17.24 11.73
C VAL A 181 20.97 -17.01 13.20
N GLY A 182 21.24 -15.82 13.74
CA GLY A 182 20.85 -15.44 15.10
C GLY A 182 19.34 -15.32 15.27
N GLY A 183 18.64 -14.77 14.28
CA GLY A 183 17.18 -14.62 14.31
C GLY A 183 16.43 -15.95 14.37
N VAL A 184 16.81 -16.93 13.53
CA VAL A 184 16.14 -18.24 13.49
C VAL A 184 16.37 -19.02 14.80
N ALA A 185 17.59 -19.00 15.34
CA ALA A 185 17.89 -19.64 16.62
C ALA A 185 17.17 -18.96 17.81
N GLY A 186 17.11 -17.62 17.81
CA GLY A 186 16.40 -16.85 18.83
C GLY A 186 14.88 -17.07 18.79
N LEU A 187 14.28 -17.04 17.60
CA LEU A 187 12.84 -17.23 17.43
C LEU A 187 12.39 -18.64 17.85
N ALA A 188 13.17 -19.67 17.49
CA ALA A 188 12.90 -21.05 17.89
C ALA A 188 12.92 -21.23 19.43
N LEU A 189 13.84 -20.57 20.12
CA LEU A 189 13.90 -20.59 21.60
C LEU A 189 12.70 -19.89 22.24
N ILE A 190 12.28 -18.74 21.71
CA ILE A 190 11.12 -17.99 22.24
C ILE A 190 9.83 -18.82 22.07
N VAL A 191 9.61 -19.41 20.90
CA VAL A 191 8.44 -20.27 20.64
C VAL A 191 8.45 -21.49 21.56
N ALA A 192 9.61 -22.15 21.75
CA ALA A 192 9.74 -23.29 22.64
C ALA A 192 9.43 -22.92 24.11
N LEU A 193 9.88 -21.76 24.58
CA LEU A 193 9.59 -21.28 25.93
C LEU A 193 8.11 -20.98 26.14
N ILE A 194 7.48 -20.25 25.20
CA ILE A 194 6.04 -19.93 25.27
C ILE A 194 5.22 -21.23 25.27
N TRP A 195 5.53 -22.17 24.38
CA TRP A 195 4.84 -23.45 24.30
C TRP A 195 5.00 -24.29 25.57
N SER A 196 6.20 -24.31 26.17
CA SER A 196 6.47 -25.03 27.42
C SER A 196 5.68 -24.47 28.61
N LEU A 197 5.56 -23.14 28.73
CA LEU A 197 4.78 -22.49 29.78
C LEU A 197 3.28 -22.74 29.62
N LEU A 198 2.76 -22.69 28.39
CA LEU A 198 1.36 -23.00 28.10
C LEU A 198 1.05 -24.48 28.34
N ARG A 199 1.98 -25.39 28.01
CA ARG A 199 1.85 -26.82 28.30
C ARG A 199 1.83 -27.11 29.80
N ARG A 200 2.69 -26.46 30.59
CA ARG A 200 2.68 -26.60 32.07
C ARG A 200 1.36 -26.13 32.67
N ARG A 201 0.80 -25.01 32.19
CA ARG A 201 -0.50 -24.52 32.67
C ARG A 201 -1.64 -25.48 32.36
N ARG A 202 -1.62 -26.14 31.18
CA ARG A 202 -2.63 -27.14 30.80
C ARG A 202 -2.57 -28.42 31.63
N GLN A 203 -1.40 -28.81 32.13
CA GLN A 203 -1.27 -29.98 33.01
C GLN A 203 -1.66 -29.70 34.47
N ALA A 204 -1.72 -28.43 34.90
CA ALA A 204 -2.24 -28.05 36.20
C ALA A 204 -3.78 -28.04 36.28
N ALA A 205 -4.49 -28.12 35.15
CA ALA A 205 -5.96 -28.15 35.08
C ALA A 205 -6.57 -29.57 35.11
N ALA A 206 -5.74 -30.62 35.18
CA ALA A 206 -6.20 -32.02 35.19
C ALA A 206 -6.23 -32.67 36.60
N ALA A 207 -6.01 -31.89 37.67
CA ALA A 207 -5.91 -32.42 39.04
C ALA A 207 -7.08 -32.03 39.97
N MET A 208 -8.19 -31.47 39.46
CA MET A 208 -9.40 -31.27 40.26
C MET A 208 -10.64 -31.72 39.48
N GLY A 209 -10.86 -33.03 39.53
CA GLY A 209 -12.12 -33.64 39.12
C GLY A 209 -12.33 -34.92 39.94
N ALA A 210 -13.11 -34.82 41.02
CA ALA A 210 -13.78 -35.96 41.62
C ALA A 210 -15.14 -35.50 42.20
N PRO A 211 -16.25 -36.18 41.86
CA PRO A 211 -17.60 -35.87 42.34
C PRO A 211 -17.85 -36.55 43.71
N ILE A 212 -18.87 -36.13 44.46
CA ILE A 212 -19.80 -36.97 45.25
C ILE A 212 -20.88 -36.08 45.93
N SER A 213 -22.12 -36.50 45.70
CA SER A 213 -23.39 -36.39 46.42
C SER A 213 -23.44 -35.80 47.84
N GLY A 214 -24.56 -35.13 48.14
CA GLY A 214 -25.24 -35.32 49.43
C GLY A 214 -25.87 -34.10 50.11
N ALA A 215 -27.21 -34.01 50.00
CA ALA A 215 -28.19 -33.77 51.06
C ALA A 215 -28.23 -32.45 51.89
N GLY A 216 -29.48 -31.96 52.06
CA GLY A 216 -29.94 -31.04 53.12
C GLY A 216 -29.94 -29.58 52.69
N GLY A 217 -31.00 -28.77 52.79
CA GLY A 217 -32.28 -28.88 53.47
C GLY A 217 -32.82 -27.46 53.69
N LEU A 218 -34.01 -27.19 53.18
CA LEU A 218 -35.09 -26.28 53.61
C LEU A 218 -34.75 -25.25 54.72
N THR A 219 -35.15 -23.98 54.55
CA THR A 219 -36.30 -23.34 55.26
C THR A 219 -36.31 -21.82 55.01
N GLU A 220 -37.50 -21.28 54.80
CA GLU A 220 -37.88 -19.86 54.65
C GLU A 220 -37.54 -18.96 55.86
N HIS A 221 -37.42 -17.63 55.66
CA HIS A 221 -38.28 -16.62 56.30
C HIS A 221 -37.98 -15.15 55.90
N PHE A 222 -39.07 -14.43 55.62
CA PHE A 222 -39.35 -12.99 55.50
C PHE A 222 -38.36 -11.94 56.05
N GLY A 223 -38.17 -10.85 55.28
CA GLY A 223 -38.32 -9.48 55.82
C GLY A 223 -37.31 -8.41 55.34
N ALA A 224 -37.88 -7.34 54.76
CA ALA A 224 -37.40 -5.94 54.74
C ALA A 224 -36.45 -5.47 53.62
N ASP A 225 -37.05 -4.78 52.63
CA ASP A 225 -36.49 -3.60 51.96
C ASP A 225 -36.31 -2.43 52.96
N PRO A 226 -35.42 -1.42 52.74
CA PRO A 226 -35.26 -0.76 51.44
C PRO A 226 -33.85 -0.26 51.04
N ALA A 227 -33.73 0.02 49.74
CA ALA A 227 -32.93 1.08 49.13
C ALA A 227 -31.40 1.02 49.21
N LYS A 228 -30.76 0.72 48.06
CA LYS A 228 -29.82 1.62 47.36
C LYS A 228 -29.17 0.92 46.16
N GLY A 229 -29.12 1.64 45.04
CA GLY A 229 -27.90 1.68 44.22
C GLY A 229 -27.87 0.80 42.96
N GLN A 230 -27.87 1.51 41.83
CA GLN A 230 -27.05 1.24 40.64
C GLN A 230 -27.50 0.12 39.71
N TYR A 231 -28.22 0.56 38.67
CA TYR A 231 -28.37 -0.10 37.39
C TYR A 231 -27.00 -0.43 36.77
N ALA A 232 -26.62 -1.69 36.82
CA ALA A 232 -25.69 -2.30 35.87
C ALA A 232 -26.49 -3.36 35.11
N VAL A 233 -27.05 -2.97 33.96
CA VAL A 233 -27.73 -3.91 33.06
C VAL A 233 -26.66 -4.50 32.14
N ALA A 234 -26.27 -5.73 32.44
CA ALA A 234 -25.71 -6.64 31.46
C ALA A 234 -26.83 -7.04 30.48
N PRO A 235 -26.61 -7.06 29.16
CA PRO A 235 -27.59 -7.62 28.25
C PRO A 235 -27.61 -9.15 28.41
N ALA A 236 -28.83 -9.67 28.54
CA ALA A 236 -29.14 -11.08 28.62
C ALA A 236 -28.79 -11.80 27.31
N GLU A 237 -28.20 -12.99 27.46
CA GLU A 237 -28.06 -14.03 26.44
C GLU A 237 -29.45 -14.34 25.85
N LEU A 238 -29.65 -14.06 24.56
CA LEU A 238 -30.83 -14.52 23.83
C LEU A 238 -30.61 -15.97 23.41
N GLY A 239 -31.49 -16.85 23.87
CA GLY A 239 -31.44 -18.29 23.62
C GLY A 239 -31.56 -18.66 22.14
N ASP A 240 -30.89 -19.77 21.81
CA ASP A 240 -31.00 -20.52 20.57
C ASP A 240 -32.47 -20.79 20.19
N ASN A 241 -32.98 -20.04 19.22
CA ASN A 241 -34.10 -20.46 18.39
C ASN A 241 -33.66 -20.46 16.92
N ALA A 242 -33.22 -21.64 16.46
CA ALA A 242 -33.03 -21.93 15.05
C ALA A 242 -34.36 -21.75 14.30
N VAL A 243 -34.51 -20.61 13.63
CA VAL A 243 -35.50 -20.42 12.56
C VAL A 243 -34.78 -19.81 11.37
N ARG A 244 -34.46 -20.68 10.40
CA ARG A 244 -34.06 -20.32 9.05
C ARG A 244 -35.13 -19.42 8.43
N ALA A 245 -34.76 -18.23 8.00
CA ALA A 245 -35.53 -17.45 7.05
C ALA A 245 -35.03 -17.77 5.63
N GLU A 246 -35.54 -18.84 5.02
CA GLU A 246 -35.39 -19.06 3.58
C GLU A 246 -36.33 -18.08 2.86
N LEU A 247 -35.77 -17.15 2.10
CA LEU A 247 -36.53 -16.28 1.21
C LEU A 247 -37.14 -17.13 0.09
N THR A 248 -38.46 -17.09 -0.01
CA THR A 248 -39.24 -17.67 -1.11
C THR A 248 -38.85 -17.02 -2.44
N GLY A 249 -38.11 -17.73 -3.27
CA GLY A 249 -37.90 -17.41 -4.69
C GLY A 249 -39.07 -17.94 -5.51
N SER A 250 -39.84 -17.03 -6.11
CA SER A 250 -40.94 -17.34 -7.04
C SER A 250 -40.38 -18.01 -8.30
N GLN A 251 -40.63 -19.30 -8.48
CA GLN A 251 -40.46 -19.99 -9.77
C GLN A 251 -41.67 -19.69 -10.64
N ASN A 252 -41.51 -18.75 -11.57
CA ASN A 252 -42.34 -18.73 -12.77
C ASN A 252 -41.57 -18.08 -13.94
N GLN A 253 -40.88 -18.92 -14.72
CA GLN A 253 -40.56 -18.58 -16.10
C GLN A 253 -40.46 -19.87 -16.91
N GLN A 254 -41.64 -20.33 -17.35
CA GLN A 254 -41.77 -21.05 -18.62
C GLN A 254 -41.46 -20.06 -19.74
N ASP A 255 -40.45 -20.36 -20.55
CA ASP A 255 -40.59 -20.46 -22.00
C ASP A 255 -39.22 -20.75 -22.62
N GLY A 256 -39.01 -22.02 -22.94
CA GLY A 256 -37.88 -22.49 -23.72
C GLY A 256 -38.06 -22.11 -25.19
N ILE A 257 -37.10 -21.36 -25.72
CA ILE A 257 -36.96 -21.13 -27.16
C ILE A 257 -35.76 -21.97 -27.62
N PRO A 258 -35.95 -23.01 -28.46
CA PRO A 258 -34.83 -23.71 -29.06
C PRO A 258 -34.30 -22.91 -30.24
N HIS A 259 -33.03 -22.53 -30.21
CA HIS A 259 -32.32 -22.03 -31.39
C HIS A 259 -31.49 -23.19 -31.97
N GLU A 260 -32.09 -23.96 -32.87
CA GLU A 260 -31.36 -24.92 -33.69
C GLU A 260 -30.72 -24.21 -34.89
N LEU A 261 -29.40 -24.30 -34.98
CA LEU A 261 -28.61 -23.98 -36.17
C LEU A 261 -28.27 -25.30 -36.88
N PRO A 262 -28.75 -25.54 -38.12
CA PRO A 262 -28.27 -26.67 -38.89
C PRO A 262 -26.89 -26.38 -39.48
N GLY A 263 -25.96 -27.28 -39.21
CA GLY A 263 -24.64 -27.33 -39.82
C GLY A 263 -24.65 -27.95 -41.23
N ALA A 264 -23.81 -27.37 -42.08
CA ALA A 264 -22.93 -28.01 -43.07
C ALA A 264 -23.48 -28.74 -44.32
N MET A 265 -23.15 -28.12 -45.48
CA MET A 265 -22.52 -28.68 -46.71
C MET A 265 -23.40 -29.53 -47.67
N PRO A 266 -23.06 -29.72 -48.98
CA PRO A 266 -21.74 -29.57 -49.63
C PRO A 266 -21.67 -28.96 -51.06
N SER A 267 -20.41 -28.73 -51.47
CA SER A 267 -19.78 -28.79 -52.80
C SER A 267 -20.63 -29.11 -54.04
N ARG A 268 -20.61 -28.21 -55.03
CA ARG A 268 -20.03 -28.46 -56.36
C ARG A 268 -19.87 -27.17 -57.16
#